data_AF-A0A433V0J2-F1
#
_entry.id   AF-A0A433V0J2-F1
#
_cell.length_a   1.000
_cell.length_b   1.000
_cell.length_c   1.000
_cell.angle_alpha   90.00
_cell.angle_beta   90.00
_cell.angle_gamma   90.00
#
_symmetry.space_group_name_H-M   'P 1'
#
loop_
_entity.id
_entity.type
_entity.pdbx_description
1 polymer ?
#
loop_
_entity_poly.entity_id
_entity_poly.type
_entity_poly.pdbx_seq_one_letter_code
_entity_poly.pdbx_strand_id
1 'polypeptide(L)' 'MHIIDILVGNAHPTKMENQNFNVQEYVKQMSILLNLEIKDEYQDGVIANFDKIKDIAEIVNNFTLPESIEIAPTFEP' A
#
# COMPACT_ATOMS: atom_id res chain seq x y z
N MET A 1 7.18 1.91 -14.91
CA MET A 1 7.60 0.74 -14.12
C MET A 1 8.52 1.23 -13.01
N HIS A 2 7.94 1.64 -11.87
CA HIS A 2 8.68 2.19 -10.72
C HIS A 2 8.32 1.38 -9.46
N ILE A 3 8.90 0.19 -9.36
CA ILE A 3 8.84 -0.66 -8.16
C ILE A 3 10.12 -0.44 -7.29
N ILE A 4 10.87 0.64 -7.51
CA ILE A 4 12.20 0.84 -6.90
C ILE A 4 12.25 1.95 -5.83
N ASP A 5 11.11 2.42 -5.32
CA ASP A 5 11.12 3.46 -4.26
C ASP A 5 10.97 2.90 -2.83
N ILE A 6 10.88 1.57 -2.65
CA ILE A 6 10.75 0.95 -1.31
C ILE A 6 12.11 0.70 -0.64
N LEU A 7 13.26 0.91 -1.30
CA LEU A 7 14.57 0.46 -0.80
C LEU A 7 15.65 1.52 -0.53
N VAL A 8 15.36 2.82 -0.62
CA VAL A 8 16.34 3.84 -0.19
C VAL A 8 15.64 4.94 0.59
N GLY A 9 16.05 5.11 1.84
CA GLY A 9 15.57 6.15 2.74
C GLY A 9 15.56 7.53 2.07
N ASN A 10 14.36 8.10 1.99
CA ASN A 10 13.98 9.51 1.94
C ASN A 10 12.53 9.55 1.45
N ALA A 11 11.58 9.10 2.29
CA ALA A 11 10.17 9.16 1.98
C ALA A 11 9.68 10.62 2.08
N HIS A 12 9.85 11.39 1.01
CA HIS A 12 8.95 12.51 0.76
C HIS A 12 7.53 11.92 0.73
N PRO A 13 6.54 12.46 1.47
CA PRO A 13 5.18 11.95 1.43
C PRO A 13 4.63 12.22 0.04
N THR A 14 4.81 11.27 -0.87
CA THR A 14 4.22 11.30 -2.20
C THR A 14 2.73 11.14 -1.99
N LYS A 15 2.03 12.28 -1.95
CA LYS A 15 0.60 12.36 -2.14
C LYS A 15 0.25 11.46 -3.32
N MET A 16 -0.38 10.32 -3.05
CA MET A 16 -0.89 9.45 -4.09
C MET A 16 -1.99 10.24 -4.80
N GLU A 17 -1.65 10.91 -5.89
CA GLU A 17 -2.67 11.45 -6.78
C GLU A 17 -3.53 10.27 -7.24
N ASN A 18 -4.85 10.43 -7.10
CA ASN A 18 -5.86 9.39 -7.29
C ASN A 18 -6.01 9.08 -8.80
N GLN A 19 -4.95 8.61 -9.43
CA GLN A 19 -4.92 8.12 -10.81
C GLN A 19 -5.62 6.76 -10.81
N ASN A 20 -6.95 6.76 -10.99
CA ASN A 20 -7.83 5.61 -11.24
C ASN A 20 -7.28 4.25 -10.73
N PHE A 21 -7.04 4.15 -9.42
CA PHE A 21 -6.38 2.98 -8.82
C PHE A 21 -7.28 1.76 -8.89
N ASN A 22 -6.88 0.78 -9.70
CA ASN A 22 -7.60 -0.47 -9.93
C ASN A 22 -7.13 -1.55 -8.94
N VAL A 23 -7.97 -1.83 -7.94
CA VAL A 23 -7.67 -2.79 -6.87
C VAL A 23 -7.51 -4.21 -7.41
N GLN A 24 -8.32 -4.63 -8.36
CA GLN A 24 -8.24 -5.97 -8.94
C GLN A 24 -6.89 -6.20 -9.61
N GLU A 25 -6.44 -5.25 -10.42
CA GLU A 25 -5.13 -5.36 -11.07
C GLU A 25 -3.99 -5.30 -10.04
N TYR A 26 -4.11 -4.45 -9.03
CA TYR A 26 -3.12 -4.38 -7.95
C TYR A 26 -2.99 -5.71 -7.20
N VAL A 27 -4.11 -6.30 -6.76
CA VAL A 27 -4.12 -7.59 -6.05
C VAL A 27 -3.51 -8.69 -6.91
N LYS A 28 -3.83 -8.73 -8.20
CA LYS A 28 -3.27 -9.69 -9.16
C LYS A 28 -1.76 -9.50 -9.35
N GLN A 29 -1.28 -8.28 -9.53
CA GLN A 29 0.16 -8.03 -9.71
C GLN A 29 0.94 -8.33 -8.43
N MET A 30 0.37 -8.00 -7.27
CA MET A 30 1.01 -8.23 -5.99
C MET A 30 1.05 -9.71 -5.62
N SER A 31 0.03 -10.49 -5.96
CA SER A 31 0.05 -11.95 -5.77
C SER A 31 1.16 -12.61 -6.59
N ILE A 32 1.37 -12.16 -7.83
CA ILE A 32 2.47 -12.61 -8.69
C ILE A 32 3.82 -12.19 -8.07
N LEU A 33 3.98 -10.92 -7.71
CA LEU A 33 5.24 -10.38 -7.19
C LEU A 33 5.68 -11.08 -5.90
N LEU A 34 4.74 -11.35 -5.00
CA LEU A 34 5.00 -12.01 -3.72
C LEU A 34 5.07 -13.53 -3.83
N ASN A 35 4.83 -14.09 -5.02
CA ASN A 35 4.65 -15.53 -5.23
C ASN A 35 3.62 -16.12 -4.25
N LEU A 36 2.53 -15.40 -4.03
CA LEU A 36 1.44 -15.76 -3.14
C LEU A 36 0.20 -16.10 -3.96
N GLU A 37 -0.01 -17.39 -4.21
CA GLU A 37 -1.19 -17.86 -4.93
C GLU A 37 -2.47 -17.60 -4.13
N ILE A 38 -3.40 -16.83 -4.71
CA ILE A 38 -4.73 -16.59 -4.15
C ILE A 38 -5.70 -17.49 -4.90
N LYS A 39 -6.25 -18.49 -4.20
CA LYS A 39 -7.29 -19.37 -4.77
C LYS A 39 -8.49 -18.55 -5.22
N ASP A 40 -9.10 -18.96 -6.33
CA ASP A 40 -10.24 -18.25 -6.94
C ASP A 40 -11.38 -18.00 -5.96
N GLU A 41 -11.66 -18.95 -5.06
CA GLU A 41 -12.70 -18.83 -4.02
C GLU A 41 -12.48 -17.66 -3.04
N TYR A 42 -11.25 -17.14 -2.93
CA TYR A 42 -10.90 -16.03 -2.05
C TYR A 42 -10.67 -14.70 -2.78
N GLN A 43 -10.56 -14.70 -4.12
CA GLN A 43 -10.17 -13.50 -4.86
C GLN A 43 -11.13 -12.33 -4.62
N ASP A 44 -12.44 -12.56 -4.73
CA ASP A 44 -13.46 -11.53 -4.50
C ASP A 44 -13.38 -10.96 -3.08
N GLY A 45 -13.14 -11.82 -2.08
CA GLY A 45 -13.00 -11.42 -0.69
C GLY A 45 -11.75 -10.58 -0.44
N VAL A 46 -10.63 -10.94 -1.06
CA VAL A 46 -9.39 -10.15 -0.96
C VAL A 46 -9.58 -8.78 -1.61
N ILE A 47 -10.15 -8.73 -2.81
CA ILE A 47 -10.42 -7.48 -3.54
C ILE A 47 -11.32 -6.55 -2.68
N ALA A 48 -12.43 -7.08 -2.17
CA ALA A 48 -13.35 -6.31 -1.34
C ALA A 48 -12.72 -5.78 -0.04
N ASN A 49 -11.77 -6.51 0.54
CA ASN A 49 -11.02 -6.04 1.70
C ASN A 49 -10.01 -4.95 1.34
N PHE A 50 -9.35 -5.06 0.19
CA PHE A 50 -8.46 -4.00 -0.30
C PHE A 50 -9.21 -2.70 -0.62
N ASP A 51 -10.42 -2.77 -1.17
CA ASP A 51 -11.26 -1.58 -1.38
C ASP A 51 -11.52 -0.85 -0.04
N LYS A 52 -11.90 -1.59 1.01
CA LYS A 52 -12.11 -0.99 2.34
C LYS A 52 -10.83 -0.40 2.95
N ILE A 53 -9.70 -1.08 2.78
CA ILE A 53 -8.41 -0.59 3.28
C ILE A 53 -8.00 0.69 2.54
N LYS A 54 -8.25 0.76 1.23
CA LYS A 54 -7.97 1.94 0.40
C LYS A 54 -8.73 3.17 0.92
N ASP A 55 -10.02 3.02 1.24
CA ASP A 55 -10.84 4.11 1.78
C ASP A 55 -10.26 4.66 3.09
N ILE A 56 -9.79 3.78 3.97
CA ILE A 56 -9.14 4.17 5.24
C ILE A 56 -7.77 4.81 4.97
N ALA A 57 -7.00 4.26 4.04
CA ALA A 57 -5.68 4.76 3.69
C ALA A 57 -5.73 6.17 3.08
N GLU A 58 -6.78 6.50 2.31
CA GLU A 58 -6.98 7.85 1.79
C GLU A 58 -7.07 8.88 2.93
N ILE A 59 -7.78 8.56 4.02
CA ILE A 59 -7.87 9.41 5.20
C ILE A 59 -6.48 9.61 5.82
N VAL A 60 -5.72 8.52 6.02
CA VAL A 60 -4.38 8.56 6.62
C VAL A 60 -3.38 9.33 5.75
N ASN A 61 -3.41 9.15 4.44
CA ASN A 61 -2.49 9.80 3.51
C ASN A 61 -2.75 11.30 3.32
N ASN A 62 -3.94 11.79 3.70
CA ASN A 62 -4.27 13.22 3.66
C ASN A 62 -3.72 13.99 4.88
N PHE A 63 -3.17 13.31 5.89
CA PHE A 63 -2.44 13.98 6.97
C PHE A 63 -1.04 14.35 6.50
N THR A 64 -0.69 15.64 6.60
CA THR A 64 0.67 16.09 6.32
C THR A 64 1.62 15.55 7.39
N LEU A 65 2.63 14.79 6.97
CA LEU A 65 3.68 14.34 7.86
C LEU A 65 4.76 15.43 7.99
N PRO A 66 5.15 15.83 9.21
CA PRO A 66 6.27 16.74 9.41
C PRO A 66 7.59 16.05 9.00
N GLU A 67 8.54 16.82 8.45
CA GLU A 67 9.84 16.28 8.03
C GLU A 67 10.66 15.66 9.17
N SER A 68 10.37 16.06 10.41
CA SER A 68 11.01 15.59 11.63
C SER A 68 10.30 14.39 12.27
N ILE A 69 9.41 13.69 11.57
CA ILE A 69 8.70 12.54 12.15
C ILE A 69 9.67 11.36 12.32
N GLU A 70 9.91 10.96 13.56
CA GLU A 70 10.64 9.73 13.85
C GLU A 70 9.69 8.53 13.70
N ILE A 71 10.18 7.47 13.08
CA ILE A 71 9.42 6.22 12.96
C ILE A 71 9.11 5.72 14.38
N ALA A 72 7.91 5.14 14.58
CA ALA A 72 7.50 4.56 15.85
C ALA A 72 8.62 3.68 16.46
N PRO A 73 8.75 3.67 17.80
CA PRO A 73 9.96 3.23 18.50
C PRO A 73 10.41 1.83 18.09
N THR A 74 11.73 1.66 18.04
CA THR A 74 12.40 0.40 17.73
C THR A 74 12.02 -0.66 18.78
N PHE A 75 11.65 -1.85 18.34
CA PHE A 75 11.33 -2.96 19.24
C PHE A 75 12.57 -3.32 20.05
N GLU A 76 12.52 -3.15 21.38
CA GLU A 76 13.55 -3.64 22.30
C GLU A 76 13.25 -5.10 22.70
N PRO A 77 14.25 -5.99 22.64
CA PRO A 77 14.09 -7.44 22.82
C PRO A 77 13.75 -7.87 24.26
#